data_AF-A0A955XT37-F1
#
_entry.id   AF-A0A955XT37-F1
#
_cell.length_a   1.000
_cell.length_b   1.000
_cell.length_c   1.000
_cell.angle_alpha   90.00
_cell.angle_beta   90.00
_cell.angle_gamma   90.00
#
_symmetry.space_group_name_H-M   'P 1'
#
loop_
_entity.id
_entity.type
_entity.pdbx_description
1 polymer ?
#
loop_
_entity_poly.entity_id
_entity_poly.type
_entity_poly.pdbx_seq_one_letter_code
_entity_poly.pdbx_strand_id
1 'polypeptide(L)'
;DAVTAGLFMKPERCAAVAYSEPILCDAEALLVKKGNPKGFRSYEDIAADDSATVGAPGGGTEEKLALQAGVPRNRVIVVPDGQSGLKMLQDGRIDAYSLPVLSINDLVKKANDPNLEVVAGESVPKELVYGQRMSEWLHKLYPNPSDSLQIAARAQHIRRWDIPRADYPMDRKGYKDWRTALGKYHAEVVARLMRESGYEPETVERVEFIVRKRKLKADAEVQALEDVICLVFLQYYFGEFAAKHPDDKVVDILRKTWAKMSPVGHAAALELPLEGRAAQLVGAALAG
;
A
#
# COMPACT_ATOMS: atom_id res chain seq x y z
N ASP A 1 11.22 9.89 -23.86
CA ASP A 1 10.07 9.42 -23.04
C ASP A 1 9.89 7.92 -23.28
N ALA A 2 9.99 7.08 -22.25
CA ALA A 2 10.10 5.62 -22.38
C ALA A 2 8.95 4.89 -21.64
N VAL A 3 8.71 3.61 -21.97
CA VAL A 3 7.75 2.74 -21.26
C VAL A 3 8.51 1.82 -20.31
N THR A 4 8.44 2.07 -19.01
CA THR A 4 9.16 1.32 -17.95
C THR A 4 8.22 0.51 -17.04
N ALA A 5 7.21 -0.13 -17.64
CA ALA A 5 6.10 -0.78 -16.94
C ALA A 5 6.13 -2.32 -16.97
N GLY A 6 7.30 -2.94 -17.24
CA GLY A 6 7.38 -4.40 -17.40
C GLY A 6 6.72 -4.91 -18.70
N LEU A 7 6.70 -4.09 -19.76
CA LEU A 7 6.10 -4.46 -21.05
C LEU A 7 6.96 -5.52 -21.76
N PHE A 8 6.65 -6.81 -21.57
CA PHE A 8 7.42 -7.92 -22.14
C PHE A 8 7.61 -7.82 -23.66
N MET A 9 8.84 -8.13 -24.10
CA MET A 9 9.23 -8.17 -25.51
C MET A 9 8.48 -9.28 -26.25
N LYS A 10 7.88 -8.96 -27.39
CA LYS A 10 7.19 -9.89 -28.30
C LYS A 10 7.44 -9.48 -29.75
N PRO A 11 7.47 -10.39 -30.74
CA PRO A 11 7.75 -10.03 -32.14
C PRO A 11 6.90 -8.86 -32.67
N GLU A 12 5.59 -8.90 -32.40
CA GLU A 12 4.66 -7.82 -32.76
C GLU A 12 4.94 -6.48 -32.07
N ARG A 13 5.45 -6.49 -30.84
CA ARG A 13 5.82 -5.27 -30.10
C ARG A 13 7.18 -4.75 -30.55
N CYS A 14 8.14 -5.64 -30.80
CA CYS A 14 9.46 -5.28 -31.34
C CYS A 14 9.36 -4.62 -32.72
N ALA A 15 8.32 -4.95 -33.51
CA ALA A 15 8.06 -4.27 -34.78
C ALA A 15 7.49 -2.84 -34.61
N ALA A 16 6.93 -2.51 -33.45
CA ALA A 16 6.26 -1.24 -33.18
C ALA A 16 7.10 -0.28 -32.32
N VAL A 17 8.04 -0.78 -31.51
CA VAL A 17 8.88 0.03 -30.61
C VAL A 17 10.33 -0.43 -30.60
N ALA A 18 11.25 0.50 -30.32
CA ALA A 18 12.66 0.19 -30.06
C ALA A 18 12.84 -0.17 -28.57
N TYR A 19 13.13 -1.45 -28.30
CA TYR A 19 13.42 -1.93 -26.95
C TYR A 19 14.89 -1.69 -26.55
N SER A 20 15.15 -1.59 -25.25
CA SER A 20 16.48 -1.78 -24.67
C SER A 20 16.87 -3.26 -24.66
N GLU A 21 18.06 -3.58 -24.15
CA GLU A 21 18.35 -4.95 -23.70
C GLU A 21 17.36 -5.41 -22.61
N PRO A 22 17.18 -6.73 -22.41
CA PRO A 22 16.31 -7.27 -21.37
C PRO A 22 16.68 -6.77 -19.96
N ILE A 23 15.68 -6.31 -19.20
CA ILE A 23 15.84 -5.80 -17.83
C ILE A 23 15.19 -6.71 -16.79
N LEU A 24 13.95 -7.15 -17.04
CA LEU A 24 13.17 -7.97 -16.09
C LEU A 24 12.61 -9.20 -16.81
N CYS A 25 12.88 -10.37 -16.25
CA CYS A 25 12.36 -11.65 -16.71
C CYS A 25 11.46 -12.22 -15.62
N ASP A 26 10.26 -12.64 -15.98
CA ASP A 26 9.34 -13.30 -15.06
C ASP A 26 8.55 -14.38 -15.82
N ALA A 27 7.99 -15.33 -15.09
CA ALA A 27 7.07 -16.34 -15.63
C ALA A 27 5.63 -15.94 -15.29
N GLU A 28 4.66 -16.57 -15.95
CA GLU A 28 3.24 -16.38 -15.64
C GLU A 28 2.79 -17.28 -14.48
N ALA A 29 1.86 -16.80 -13.66
CA ALA A 29 1.26 -17.55 -12.56
C ALA A 29 -0.26 -17.47 -12.59
N LEU A 30 -0.91 -18.58 -12.21
CA LEU A 30 -2.34 -18.64 -11.93
C LEU A 30 -2.57 -18.53 -10.42
N LEU A 31 -3.28 -17.49 -10.00
CA LEU A 31 -3.88 -17.40 -8.69
C LEU A 31 -5.24 -18.09 -8.70
N VAL A 32 -5.40 -19.10 -7.86
CA VAL A 32 -6.60 -19.95 -7.76
C VAL A 32 -7.09 -20.04 -6.31
N LYS A 33 -8.32 -20.52 -6.11
CA LYS A 33 -8.84 -20.78 -4.76
C LYS A 33 -8.00 -21.83 -4.03
N LYS A 34 -7.92 -21.70 -2.70
CA LYS A 34 -7.19 -22.62 -1.81
C LYS A 34 -7.58 -24.08 -2.09
N GLY A 35 -6.57 -24.95 -2.23
CA GLY A 35 -6.76 -26.36 -2.56
C GLY A 35 -6.91 -26.65 -4.05
N ASN A 36 -7.00 -25.62 -4.90
CA ASN A 36 -7.17 -25.72 -6.35
C ASN A 36 -8.29 -26.70 -6.75
N PRO A 37 -9.55 -26.43 -6.37
CA PRO A 37 -10.65 -27.40 -6.52
C PRO A 37 -10.96 -27.76 -7.98
N LYS A 38 -10.60 -26.89 -8.93
CA LYS A 38 -10.76 -27.11 -10.36
C LYS A 38 -9.53 -27.72 -11.04
N GLY A 39 -8.42 -27.87 -10.31
CA GLY A 39 -7.20 -28.52 -10.81
C GLY A 39 -6.40 -27.72 -11.84
N PHE A 40 -6.65 -26.42 -12.00
CA PHE A 40 -5.97 -25.61 -13.02
C PHE A 40 -4.48 -25.47 -12.73
N ARG A 41 -3.65 -25.83 -13.71
CA ARG A 41 -2.19 -25.72 -13.71
C ARG A 41 -1.68 -25.03 -14.98
N SER A 42 -2.49 -24.97 -16.03
CA SER A 42 -2.21 -24.25 -17.26
C SER A 42 -3.46 -23.57 -17.84
N TYR A 43 -3.28 -22.79 -18.91
CA TYR A 43 -4.41 -22.20 -19.63
C TYR A 43 -5.23 -23.24 -20.39
N GLU A 44 -4.62 -24.35 -20.81
CA GLU A 44 -5.29 -25.49 -21.44
C GLU A 44 -6.28 -26.17 -20.48
N ASP A 45 -5.94 -26.27 -19.18
CA ASP A 45 -6.87 -26.79 -18.18
C ASP A 45 -8.13 -25.91 -18.05
N ILE A 46 -7.96 -24.58 -18.16
CA ILE A 46 -9.05 -23.61 -18.14
C ILE A 46 -9.87 -23.69 -19.44
N ALA A 47 -9.20 -23.91 -20.58
CA ALA A 47 -9.88 -24.08 -21.86
C ALA A 47 -10.75 -25.35 -21.87
N ALA A 48 -10.24 -26.45 -21.29
CA ALA A 48 -10.91 -27.74 -21.21
C ALA A 48 -12.13 -27.77 -20.28
N ASP A 49 -12.24 -26.85 -19.31
CA ASP A 49 -13.42 -26.69 -18.47
C ASP A 49 -14.35 -25.61 -19.07
N ASP A 50 -15.46 -26.03 -19.68
CA ASP A 50 -16.42 -25.14 -20.33
C ASP A 50 -17.09 -24.12 -19.38
N SER A 51 -17.03 -24.36 -18.07
CA SER A 51 -17.57 -23.45 -17.05
C SER A 51 -16.55 -22.45 -16.52
N ALA A 52 -15.25 -22.65 -16.80
CA ALA A 52 -14.17 -21.92 -16.17
C ALA A 52 -13.96 -20.52 -16.77
N THR A 53 -13.62 -19.56 -15.93
CA THR A 53 -13.30 -18.18 -16.32
C THR A 53 -11.95 -17.76 -15.77
N VAL A 54 -11.20 -16.99 -16.56
CA VAL A 54 -9.87 -16.47 -16.19
C VAL A 54 -9.84 -14.96 -16.29
N GLY A 55 -9.41 -14.30 -15.22
CA GLY A 55 -9.13 -12.87 -15.21
C GLY A 55 -7.71 -12.57 -15.67
N ALA A 56 -7.52 -11.53 -16.49
CA ALA A 56 -6.21 -11.06 -16.94
C ALA A 56 -6.23 -9.56 -17.24
N PRO A 57 -5.08 -8.85 -17.21
CA PRO A 57 -5.00 -7.47 -17.70
C PRO A 57 -5.36 -7.37 -19.18
N GLY A 58 -6.15 -6.36 -19.54
CA GLY A 58 -6.51 -6.11 -20.94
C GLY A 58 -5.31 -5.72 -21.79
N GLY A 59 -5.14 -6.37 -22.94
CA GLY A 59 -3.95 -6.25 -23.81
C GLY A 59 -2.69 -6.92 -23.25
N GLY A 60 -2.81 -7.61 -22.12
CA GLY A 60 -1.74 -8.27 -21.40
C GLY A 60 -1.18 -9.51 -22.10
N THR A 61 -0.11 -10.07 -21.55
CA THR A 61 0.46 -11.32 -22.08
C THR A 61 -0.44 -12.50 -21.76
N GLU A 62 -0.99 -12.52 -20.56
CA GLU A 62 -1.86 -13.51 -19.97
C GLU A 62 -3.18 -13.64 -20.72
N GLU A 63 -3.78 -12.51 -21.07
CA GLU A 63 -5.00 -12.47 -21.90
C GLU A 63 -4.74 -13.16 -23.24
N LYS A 64 -3.63 -12.82 -23.91
CA LYS A 64 -3.27 -13.41 -25.20
C LYS A 64 -2.96 -14.91 -25.08
N LEU A 65 -2.24 -15.32 -24.03
CA LEU A 65 -1.90 -16.72 -23.79
C LEU A 65 -3.15 -17.58 -23.51
N ALA A 66 -4.10 -17.07 -22.72
CA ALA A 66 -5.37 -17.75 -22.48
C ALA A 66 -6.16 -17.96 -23.78
N LEU A 67 -6.25 -16.92 -24.63
CA LEU A 67 -6.91 -17.03 -25.93
C LEU A 67 -6.20 -18.02 -26.86
N GLN A 68 -4.86 -18.03 -26.87
CA GLN A 68 -4.05 -18.95 -27.68
C GLN A 68 -4.19 -20.41 -27.23
N ALA A 69 -4.36 -20.65 -25.93
CA ALA A 69 -4.62 -21.97 -25.36
C ALA A 69 -6.06 -22.48 -25.62
N GLY A 70 -6.92 -21.65 -26.24
CA GLY A 70 -8.27 -22.03 -26.63
C GLY A 70 -9.36 -21.60 -25.66
N VAL A 71 -9.07 -20.77 -24.65
CA VAL A 71 -10.11 -20.19 -23.79
C VAL A 71 -10.98 -19.23 -24.64
N PRO A 72 -12.30 -19.44 -24.73
CA PRO A 72 -13.20 -18.56 -25.46
C PRO A 72 -13.14 -17.12 -24.97
N ARG A 73 -13.29 -16.15 -25.88
CA ARG A 73 -13.12 -14.72 -25.54
C ARG A 73 -14.05 -14.24 -24.42
N ASN A 74 -15.27 -14.76 -24.36
CA ASN A 74 -16.24 -14.44 -23.31
C ASN A 74 -15.90 -15.04 -21.93
N ARG A 75 -14.91 -15.95 -21.85
CA ARG A 75 -14.38 -16.54 -20.60
C ARG A 75 -13.04 -15.93 -20.16
N VAL A 76 -12.47 -15.02 -20.95
CA VAL A 76 -11.29 -14.22 -20.58
C VAL A 76 -11.74 -12.84 -20.13
N ILE A 77 -11.76 -12.62 -18.82
CA ILE A 77 -12.32 -11.43 -18.19
C ILE A 77 -11.22 -10.38 -18.02
N VAL A 78 -11.44 -9.19 -18.59
CA VAL A 78 -10.51 -8.07 -18.42
C VAL A 78 -10.59 -7.56 -16.99
N VAL A 79 -9.45 -7.54 -16.31
CA VAL A 79 -9.31 -7.05 -14.93
C VAL A 79 -8.42 -5.80 -14.93
N PRO A 80 -8.85 -4.70 -14.28
CA PRO A 80 -8.13 -3.43 -14.34
C PRO A 80 -6.83 -3.43 -13.49
N ASP A 81 -6.79 -4.19 -12.39
CA ASP A 81 -5.66 -4.23 -11.46
C ASP A 81 -5.66 -5.52 -10.62
N GLY A 82 -4.56 -5.77 -9.90
CA GLY A 82 -4.40 -6.99 -9.10
C GLY A 82 -5.41 -7.16 -7.95
N GLN A 83 -5.84 -6.07 -7.31
CA GLN A 83 -6.78 -6.14 -6.18
C GLN A 83 -8.17 -6.51 -6.67
N SER A 84 -8.61 -5.87 -7.76
CA SER A 84 -9.84 -6.23 -8.46
C SER A 84 -9.84 -7.71 -8.87
N GLY A 85 -8.72 -8.21 -9.42
CA GLY A 85 -8.58 -9.62 -9.81
C GLY A 85 -8.68 -10.57 -8.62
N LEU A 86 -7.97 -10.27 -7.53
CA LEU A 86 -8.08 -11.04 -6.29
C LEU A 86 -9.51 -11.06 -5.75
N LYS A 87 -10.19 -9.90 -5.73
CA LYS A 87 -11.55 -9.79 -5.22
C LYS A 87 -12.55 -10.56 -6.08
N MET A 88 -12.42 -10.46 -7.41
CA MET A 88 -13.24 -11.23 -8.35
C MET A 88 -13.07 -12.74 -8.16
N LEU A 89 -11.84 -13.20 -7.89
CA LEU A 89 -11.57 -14.61 -7.57
C LEU A 89 -12.20 -15.04 -6.23
N GLN A 90 -12.09 -14.20 -5.20
CA GLN A 90 -12.71 -14.45 -3.89
C GLN A 90 -14.24 -14.55 -4.00
N ASP A 91 -14.86 -13.63 -4.73
CA ASP A 91 -16.31 -13.57 -4.94
C ASP A 91 -16.82 -14.64 -5.92
N GLY A 92 -15.91 -15.41 -6.56
CA GLY A 92 -16.26 -16.44 -7.53
C GLY A 92 -16.77 -15.90 -8.86
N ARG A 93 -16.43 -14.66 -9.22
CA ARG A 93 -16.70 -14.06 -10.54
C ARG A 93 -15.69 -14.51 -11.60
N ILE A 94 -14.51 -14.95 -11.16
CA ILE A 94 -13.51 -15.66 -11.96
C ILE A 94 -13.02 -16.88 -11.19
N ASP A 95 -12.58 -17.92 -11.90
CA ASP A 95 -12.06 -19.15 -11.30
C ASP A 95 -10.53 -19.17 -11.15
N ALA A 96 -9.84 -18.38 -11.98
CA ALA A 96 -8.42 -18.10 -11.90
C ALA A 96 -8.13 -16.63 -12.23
N TYR A 97 -7.07 -16.07 -11.65
CA TYR A 97 -6.53 -14.77 -12.03
C TYR A 97 -5.07 -14.91 -12.42
N SER A 98 -4.67 -14.35 -13.56
CA SER A 98 -3.32 -14.50 -14.09
C SER A 98 -2.55 -13.17 -14.13
N LEU A 99 -1.32 -13.22 -13.63
CA LEU A 99 -0.30 -12.16 -13.67
C LEU A 99 1.09 -12.82 -13.63
N PRO A 100 2.18 -12.06 -13.78
CA PRO A 100 3.52 -12.59 -13.58
C PRO A 100 3.72 -13.11 -12.15
N VAL A 101 4.57 -14.13 -11.97
CA VAL A 101 4.80 -14.83 -10.70
C VAL A 101 5.14 -13.86 -9.57
N LEU A 102 5.99 -12.87 -9.82
CA LEU A 102 6.36 -11.88 -8.80
C LEU A 102 5.14 -11.05 -8.38
N SER A 103 4.29 -10.69 -9.33
CA SER A 103 3.07 -9.91 -9.09
C SER A 103 2.02 -10.69 -8.31
N ILE A 104 1.76 -11.97 -8.66
CA ILE A 104 0.84 -12.82 -7.90
C ILE A 104 1.35 -13.03 -6.46
N ASN A 105 2.64 -13.31 -6.29
CA ASN A 105 3.21 -13.53 -4.95
C ASN A 105 3.12 -12.27 -4.08
N ASP A 106 3.39 -11.09 -4.64
CA ASP A 106 3.23 -9.82 -3.94
C ASP A 106 1.77 -9.53 -3.58
N LEU A 107 0.84 -9.73 -4.52
CA LEU A 107 -0.60 -9.56 -4.32
C LEU A 107 -1.11 -10.44 -3.17
N VAL A 108 -0.76 -11.73 -3.16
CA VAL A 108 -1.15 -12.66 -2.10
C VAL A 108 -0.53 -12.29 -0.76
N LYS A 109 0.74 -11.87 -0.74
CA LYS A 109 1.40 -11.39 0.50
C LYS A 109 0.68 -10.18 1.09
N LYS A 110 0.24 -9.24 0.26
CA LYS A 110 -0.50 -8.03 0.66
C LYS A 110 -1.93 -8.33 1.08
N ALA A 111 -2.54 -9.37 0.53
CA ALA A 111 -3.90 -9.82 0.88
C ALA A 111 -4.04 -10.38 2.31
N ASN A 112 -2.93 -10.62 3.02
CA ASN A 112 -2.95 -11.12 4.40
C ASN A 112 -3.28 -10.06 5.45
N ASP A 113 -3.50 -8.79 5.08
CA ASP A 113 -4.10 -7.82 6.01
C ASP A 113 -5.59 -8.16 6.21
N PRO A 114 -6.02 -8.60 7.41
CA PRO A 114 -7.42 -8.89 7.66
C PRO A 114 -8.28 -7.61 7.75
N ASN A 115 -7.67 -6.43 7.79
CA ASN A 115 -8.36 -5.15 7.86
C ASN A 115 -8.49 -4.56 6.46
N LEU A 116 -9.71 -4.16 6.12
CA LEU A 116 -10.02 -3.57 4.83
C LEU A 116 -10.56 -2.15 5.03
N GLU A 117 -10.26 -1.26 4.10
CA GLU A 117 -10.89 0.05 3.96
C GLU A 117 -11.64 0.11 2.63
N VAL A 118 -12.79 0.80 2.61
CA VAL A 118 -13.54 1.04 1.37
C VAL A 118 -13.09 2.36 0.78
N VAL A 119 -12.48 2.32 -0.41
CA VAL A 119 -12.02 3.50 -1.16
C VAL A 119 -12.70 3.47 -2.53
N ALA A 120 -13.43 4.54 -2.87
CA ALA A 120 -14.17 4.65 -4.14
C ALA A 120 -15.12 3.45 -4.43
N GLY A 121 -15.67 2.81 -3.38
CA GLY A 121 -16.56 1.65 -3.50
C GLY A 121 -15.84 0.30 -3.53
N GLU A 122 -14.51 0.28 -3.48
CA GLU A 122 -13.69 -0.93 -3.51
C GLU A 122 -13.05 -1.23 -2.16
N SER A 123 -12.97 -2.51 -1.81
CA SER A 123 -12.39 -2.97 -0.55
C SER A 123 -10.89 -3.23 -0.73
N VAL A 124 -10.05 -2.46 -0.03
CA VAL A 124 -8.59 -2.49 -0.17
C VAL A 124 -7.91 -2.78 1.17
N PRO A 125 -6.80 -3.54 1.22
CA PRO A 125 -6.02 -3.73 2.44
C PRO A 125 -5.66 -2.40 3.12
N LYS A 126 -6.00 -2.29 4.40
CA LYS A 126 -5.92 -1.03 5.15
C LYS A 126 -4.53 -0.41 5.14
N GLU A 127 -3.50 -1.17 5.52
CA GLU A 127 -2.17 -0.58 5.63
C GLU A 127 -1.52 -0.32 4.25
N LEU A 128 -2.01 -0.96 3.19
CA LEU A 128 -1.61 -0.64 1.82
C LEU A 128 -2.11 0.75 1.41
N VAL A 129 -3.41 1.02 1.64
CA VAL A 129 -3.99 2.36 1.38
C VAL A 129 -3.31 3.40 2.25
N TYR A 130 -3.04 3.08 3.52
CA TYR A 130 -2.28 3.97 4.40
C TYR A 130 -0.92 4.33 3.79
N GLY A 131 -0.14 3.34 3.35
CA GLY A 131 1.17 3.57 2.70
C GLY A 131 1.08 4.35 1.38
N GLN A 132 -0.01 4.21 0.61
CA GLN A 132 -0.28 5.03 -0.58
C GLN A 132 -0.53 6.49 -0.22
N ARG A 133 -1.40 6.76 0.74
CA ARG A 133 -1.67 8.12 1.25
C ARG A 133 -0.41 8.79 1.78
N MET A 134 0.46 8.03 2.46
CA MET A 134 1.77 8.51 2.93
C MET A 134 2.67 8.95 1.76
N SER A 135 2.80 8.14 0.71
CA SER A 135 3.59 8.50 -0.48
C SER A 135 3.02 9.72 -1.19
N GLU A 136 1.70 9.79 -1.36
CA GLU A 136 1.04 10.94 -2.01
C GLU A 136 1.29 12.24 -1.24
N TRP A 137 1.11 12.22 0.08
CA TRP A 137 1.37 13.41 0.91
C TRP A 137 2.85 13.79 0.93
N LEU A 138 3.77 12.82 0.94
CA LEU A 138 5.19 13.08 0.87
C LEU A 138 5.54 13.89 -0.39
N HIS A 139 5.09 13.44 -1.57
CA HIS A 139 5.36 14.13 -2.83
C HIS A 139 4.63 15.47 -2.96
N LYS A 140 3.50 15.66 -2.28
CA LYS A 140 2.82 16.97 -2.21
C LYS A 140 3.62 17.99 -1.40
N LEU A 141 4.22 17.59 -0.28
CA LEU A 141 4.95 18.52 0.60
C LEU A 141 6.41 18.71 0.19
N TYR A 142 7.06 17.65 -0.27
CA TYR A 142 8.50 17.62 -0.51
C TYR A 142 8.72 17.19 -1.96
N PRO A 143 8.99 18.12 -2.88
CA PRO A 143 9.09 17.82 -4.32
C PRO A 143 10.20 16.82 -4.68
N ASN A 144 11.31 16.83 -3.92
CA ASN A 144 12.48 15.97 -4.14
C ASN A 144 12.85 15.21 -2.86
N PRO A 145 12.01 14.28 -2.37
CA PRO A 145 12.32 13.51 -1.18
C PRO A 145 13.40 12.46 -1.51
N SER A 146 14.33 12.19 -0.58
CA SER A 146 15.32 11.13 -0.80
C SER A 146 14.64 9.77 -0.92
N ASP A 147 15.31 8.81 -1.57
CA ASP A 147 14.84 7.43 -1.66
C ASP A 147 14.61 6.83 -0.27
N SER A 148 15.47 7.16 0.70
CA SER A 148 15.32 6.71 2.09
C SER A 148 14.02 7.22 2.72
N LEU A 149 13.68 8.49 2.50
CA LEU A 149 12.44 9.07 3.01
C LEU A 149 11.21 8.51 2.29
N GLN A 150 11.29 8.29 0.97
CA GLN A 150 10.22 7.65 0.19
C GLN A 150 9.93 6.24 0.69
N ILE A 151 10.96 5.42 0.90
CA ILE A 151 10.82 4.07 1.46
C ILE A 151 10.26 4.13 2.88
N ALA A 152 10.78 5.03 3.74
CA ALA A 152 10.30 5.16 5.11
C ALA A 152 8.82 5.60 5.19
N ALA A 153 8.39 6.52 4.33
CA ALA A 153 6.99 6.94 4.23
C ALA A 153 6.10 5.78 3.76
N ARG A 154 6.54 5.05 2.74
CA ARG A 154 5.80 3.89 2.22
C ARG A 154 5.70 2.76 3.24
N ALA A 155 6.73 2.59 4.07
CA ALA A 155 6.82 1.58 5.12
C ALA A 155 6.13 1.98 6.43
N GLN A 156 5.60 3.20 6.54
CA GLN A 156 4.88 3.61 7.74
C GLN A 156 3.65 2.69 7.94
N HIS A 157 3.60 2.02 9.10
CA HIS A 157 2.58 1.00 9.43
C HIS A 157 2.63 -0.29 8.59
N ILE A 158 3.76 -0.56 7.91
CA ILE A 158 3.95 -1.82 7.19
C ILE A 158 3.67 -3.03 8.10
N ARG A 159 2.74 -3.88 7.67
CA ARG A 159 2.35 -5.10 8.41
C ARG A 159 1.92 -4.87 9.87
N ARG A 160 1.39 -3.68 10.19
CA ARG A 160 0.97 -3.32 11.55
C ARG A 160 0.00 -4.33 12.18
N TRP A 161 -0.84 -4.97 11.37
CA TRP A 161 -1.81 -5.98 11.80
C TRP A 161 -1.16 -7.20 12.48
N ASP A 162 0.12 -7.49 12.23
CA ASP A 162 0.84 -8.59 12.87
C ASP A 162 1.10 -8.36 14.38
N ILE A 163 0.99 -7.11 14.86
CA ILE A 163 1.07 -6.77 16.30
C ILE A 163 -0.21 -6.02 16.70
N PRO A 164 -1.32 -6.73 16.94
CA PRO A 164 -2.60 -6.14 17.33
C PRO A 164 -2.51 -5.31 18.61
N ARG A 165 -3.27 -4.20 18.67
CA ARG A 165 -3.42 -3.42 19.91
C ARG A 165 -4.06 -4.24 21.04
N ALA A 166 -4.90 -5.22 20.69
CA ALA A 166 -5.61 -6.09 21.62
C ALA A 166 -4.66 -6.92 22.50
N ASP A 167 -3.44 -7.20 22.02
CA ASP A 167 -2.46 -8.05 22.71
C ASP A 167 -1.71 -7.31 23.83
N TYR A 168 -2.02 -6.03 24.05
CA TYR A 168 -1.41 -5.18 25.07
C TYR A 168 -2.47 -4.66 26.06
N PRO A 169 -2.12 -4.38 27.33
CA PRO A 169 -3.05 -3.82 28.31
C PRO A 169 -3.75 -2.55 27.81
N MET A 170 -5.06 -2.40 28.03
CA MET A 170 -5.88 -1.26 27.57
C MET A 170 -5.71 0.01 28.42
N ASP A 171 -4.47 0.32 28.75
CA ASP A 171 -4.07 1.50 29.50
C ASP A 171 -3.02 2.33 28.73
N ARG A 172 -2.59 3.44 29.35
CA ARG A 172 -1.60 4.35 28.78
C ARG A 172 -0.22 3.71 28.62
N LYS A 173 0.17 2.81 29.53
CA LYS A 173 1.47 2.15 29.50
C LYS A 173 1.50 1.11 28.37
N GLY A 174 0.50 0.22 28.32
CA GLY A 174 0.33 -0.75 27.25
C GLY A 174 0.27 -0.11 25.86
N TYR A 175 -0.38 1.06 25.72
CA TYR A 175 -0.34 1.82 24.47
C TYR A 175 1.07 2.28 24.08
N LYS A 176 1.88 2.77 25.03
CA LYS A 176 3.27 3.20 24.77
C LYS A 176 4.16 2.01 24.42
N ASP A 177 4.00 0.89 25.13
CA ASP A 177 4.75 -0.34 24.90
C ASP A 177 4.45 -0.89 23.50
N TRP A 178 3.16 -0.96 23.14
CA TRP A 178 2.71 -1.32 21.79
C TRP A 178 3.28 -0.40 20.71
N ARG A 179 3.21 0.91 20.91
CA ARG A 179 3.77 1.91 19.97
C ARG A 179 5.28 1.74 19.77
N THR A 180 6.00 1.33 20.81
CA THR A 180 7.44 1.10 20.78
C THR A 180 7.77 -0.19 20.04
N ALA A 181 7.03 -1.27 20.33
CA ALA A 181 7.16 -2.55 19.63
C ALA A 181 6.88 -2.41 18.13
N LEU A 182 5.80 -1.71 17.75
CA LEU A 182 5.48 -1.41 16.34
C LEU A 182 6.61 -0.67 15.63
N GLY A 183 7.19 0.35 16.27
CA GLY A 183 8.30 1.09 15.65
C GLY A 183 9.52 0.22 15.37
N LYS A 184 9.84 -0.72 16.27
CA LYS A 184 10.91 -1.70 16.07
C LYS A 184 10.55 -2.71 14.96
N TYR A 185 9.35 -3.26 15.00
CA TYR A 185 8.87 -4.24 14.02
C TYR A 185 8.85 -3.69 12.59
N HIS A 186 8.29 -2.50 12.38
CA HIS A 186 8.24 -1.89 11.04
C HIS A 186 9.65 -1.67 10.47
N ALA A 187 10.59 -1.24 11.31
CA ALA A 187 11.98 -1.06 10.92
C ALA A 187 12.65 -2.39 10.53
N GLU A 188 12.42 -3.45 11.30
CA GLU A 188 12.94 -4.79 11.00
C GLU A 188 12.36 -5.35 9.69
N VAL A 189 11.05 -5.17 9.47
CA VAL A 189 10.37 -5.63 8.25
C VAL A 189 10.90 -4.90 7.02
N VAL A 190 10.97 -3.57 7.05
CA VAL A 190 11.46 -2.80 5.89
C VAL A 190 12.94 -3.07 5.64
N ALA A 191 13.75 -3.17 6.69
CA ALA A 191 15.17 -3.46 6.55
C ALA A 191 15.42 -4.82 5.91
N ARG A 192 14.65 -5.84 6.30
CA ARG A 192 14.72 -7.16 5.67
C ARG A 192 14.37 -7.09 4.19
N LEU A 193 13.26 -6.43 3.83
CA LEU A 193 12.83 -6.28 2.43
C LEU A 193 13.87 -5.53 1.59
N MET A 194 14.47 -4.48 2.14
CA MET A 194 15.53 -3.72 1.47
C MET A 194 16.79 -4.56 1.25
N ARG A 195 17.24 -5.33 2.26
CA ARG A 195 18.37 -6.25 2.11
C ARG A 195 18.11 -7.33 1.07
N GLU A 196 16.90 -7.93 1.08
CA GLU A 196 16.45 -8.89 0.06
C GLU A 196 16.42 -8.27 -1.34
N SER A 197 16.25 -6.96 -1.44
CA SER A 197 16.23 -6.20 -2.70
C SER A 197 17.60 -5.64 -3.09
N GLY A 198 18.68 -5.95 -2.36
CA GLY A 198 20.04 -5.54 -2.70
C GLY A 198 20.44 -4.12 -2.30
N TYR A 199 19.72 -3.46 -1.37
CA TYR A 199 20.12 -2.15 -0.87
C TYR A 199 21.34 -2.23 0.06
N GLU A 200 22.22 -1.23 -0.05
CA GLU A 200 23.42 -1.10 0.78
C GLU A 200 23.08 -0.93 2.28
N PRO A 201 23.90 -1.47 3.20
CA PRO A 201 23.65 -1.44 4.65
C PRO A 201 23.39 -0.03 5.19
N GLU A 202 24.12 0.97 4.70
CA GLU A 202 24.01 2.37 5.14
C GLU A 202 22.64 2.97 4.80
N THR A 203 22.08 2.61 3.64
CA THR A 203 20.75 3.04 3.22
C THR A 203 19.68 2.35 4.06
N VAL A 204 19.87 1.06 4.36
CA VAL A 204 18.99 0.30 5.25
C VAL A 204 18.95 0.94 6.64
N GLU A 205 20.11 1.24 7.23
CA GLU A 205 20.22 1.90 8.53
C GLU A 205 19.56 3.28 8.55
N ARG A 206 19.69 4.04 7.46
CA ARG A 206 19.02 5.34 7.31
C ARG A 206 17.50 5.20 7.36
N VAL A 207 16.92 4.25 6.60
CA VAL A 207 15.47 4.00 6.62
C VAL A 207 15.00 3.53 7.99
N GLU A 208 15.73 2.62 8.65
CA GLU A 208 15.41 2.17 10.00
C GLU A 208 15.40 3.34 11.00
N PHE A 209 16.34 4.27 10.87
CA PHE A 209 16.40 5.48 11.70
C PHE A 209 15.16 6.36 11.50
N ILE A 210 14.75 6.58 10.25
CA ILE A 210 13.59 7.41 9.90
C ILE A 210 12.29 6.75 10.40
N VAL A 211 12.05 5.47 10.10
CA VAL A 211 10.84 4.72 10.48
C VAL A 211 10.66 4.67 12.01
N ARG A 212 11.76 4.59 12.75
CA ARG A 212 11.75 4.64 14.23
C ARG A 212 11.57 6.05 14.78
N LYS A 213 11.57 7.06 13.93
CA LYS A 213 11.38 8.48 14.23
C LYS A 213 12.34 9.00 15.30
N ARG A 214 13.61 8.59 15.17
CA ARG A 214 14.68 8.98 16.10
C ARG A 214 15.03 10.45 15.87
N LYS A 215 15.19 11.23 16.94
CA LYS A 215 15.56 12.65 16.87
C LYS A 215 14.56 13.53 16.09
N LEU A 216 13.25 13.32 16.30
CA LEU A 216 12.23 14.27 15.83
C LEU A 216 12.58 15.71 16.23
N LYS A 217 12.33 16.67 15.34
CA LYS A 217 12.75 18.09 15.39
C LYS A 217 14.23 18.39 15.13
N ALA A 218 15.11 17.39 15.16
CA ALA A 218 16.55 17.57 14.91
C ALA A 218 17.03 16.96 13.58
N ASP A 219 16.34 15.92 13.08
CA ASP A 219 16.59 15.33 11.76
C ASP A 219 15.49 15.76 10.77
N ALA A 220 15.89 16.29 9.61
CA ALA A 220 14.98 16.87 8.64
C ALA A 220 14.02 15.85 8.02
N GLU A 221 14.47 14.62 7.74
CA GLU A 221 13.60 13.62 7.10
C GLU A 221 12.71 12.93 8.13
N VAL A 222 13.16 12.81 9.38
CA VAL A 222 12.28 12.38 10.48
C VAL A 222 11.18 13.41 10.72
N GLN A 223 11.52 14.70 10.65
CA GLN A 223 10.52 15.77 10.73
C GLN A 223 9.55 15.71 9.55
N ALA A 224 10.06 15.55 8.33
CA ALA A 224 9.22 15.39 7.13
C ALA A 224 8.27 14.19 7.23
N LEU A 225 8.76 13.05 7.71
CA LEU A 225 7.92 11.86 7.92
C LEU A 225 6.81 12.15 8.94
N GLU A 226 7.11 12.83 10.07
CA GLU A 226 6.09 13.15 11.07
C GLU A 226 5.05 14.16 10.54
N ASP A 227 5.46 15.14 9.73
CA ASP A 227 4.53 16.07 9.07
C ASP A 227 3.54 15.30 8.17
N VAL A 228 4.06 14.41 7.32
CA VAL A 228 3.26 13.53 6.45
C VAL A 228 2.30 12.64 7.26
N ILE A 229 2.79 12.01 8.35
CA ILE A 229 1.94 11.19 9.24
C ILE A 229 0.78 12.02 9.80
N CYS A 230 1.06 13.24 10.27
CA CYS A 230 0.04 14.10 10.86
C CYS A 230 -1.01 14.54 9.84
N LEU A 231 -0.59 14.87 8.61
CA LEU A 231 -1.49 15.25 7.53
C LEU A 231 -2.37 14.09 7.05
N VAL A 232 -1.78 12.90 6.91
CA VAL A 232 -2.53 11.67 6.61
C VAL A 232 -3.57 11.39 7.71
N PHE A 233 -3.21 11.56 8.98
CA PHE A 233 -4.17 11.46 10.09
C PHE A 233 -5.29 12.48 9.98
N LEU A 234 -4.96 13.76 9.83
CA LEU A 234 -5.93 14.86 9.78
C LEU A 234 -6.90 14.73 8.60
N GLN A 235 -6.42 14.33 7.42
CA GLN A 235 -7.26 14.23 6.24
C GLN A 235 -8.16 12.99 6.25
N TYR A 236 -7.63 11.83 6.62
CA TYR A 236 -8.33 10.55 6.36
C TYR A 236 -8.92 9.89 7.60
N TYR A 237 -8.35 10.12 8.79
CA TYR A 237 -8.68 9.34 9.99
C TYR A 237 -9.23 10.18 11.14
N PHE A 238 -9.02 11.50 11.10
CA PHE A 238 -9.39 12.40 12.18
C PHE A 238 -10.90 12.47 12.41
N GLY A 239 -11.71 12.51 11.35
CA GLY A 239 -13.18 12.60 11.48
C GLY A 239 -13.77 11.43 12.27
N GLU A 240 -13.43 10.19 11.90
CA GLU A 240 -13.87 8.99 12.60
C GLU A 240 -13.29 8.92 14.03
N PHE A 241 -12.03 9.31 14.20
CA PHE A 241 -11.40 9.37 15.51
C PHE A 241 -12.14 10.35 16.45
N ALA A 242 -12.42 11.56 15.97
CA ALA A 242 -13.12 12.58 16.74
C ALA A 242 -14.55 12.15 17.10
N ALA A 243 -15.25 11.42 16.22
CA ALA A 243 -16.58 10.88 16.49
C ALA A 243 -16.62 9.93 17.71
N LYS A 244 -15.50 9.26 18.04
CA LYS A 244 -15.40 8.27 19.11
C LYS A 244 -14.90 8.82 20.45
N HIS A 245 -14.63 10.13 20.52
CA HIS A 245 -13.97 10.73 21.68
C HIS A 245 -14.60 12.08 22.07
N PRO A 246 -14.59 12.43 23.37
CA PRO A 246 -15.06 13.73 23.85
C PRO A 246 -14.12 14.85 23.37
N ASP A 247 -14.69 16.04 23.19
CA ASP A 247 -14.02 17.17 22.54
C ASP A 247 -12.73 17.60 23.27
N ASP A 248 -12.72 17.61 24.60
CA ASP A 248 -11.56 17.95 25.43
C ASP A 248 -10.35 17.04 25.14
N LYS A 249 -10.60 15.74 25.05
CA LYS A 249 -9.59 14.74 24.69
C LYS A 249 -9.11 14.92 23.25
N VAL A 250 -10.02 15.24 22.33
CA VAL A 250 -9.66 15.45 20.92
C VAL A 250 -8.80 16.71 20.76
N VAL A 251 -9.16 17.81 21.43
CA VAL A 251 -8.39 19.07 21.43
C VAL A 251 -6.99 18.86 22.02
N ASP A 252 -6.85 18.13 23.14
CA ASP A 252 -5.54 17.79 23.71
C ASP A 252 -4.67 16.97 22.73
N ILE A 253 -5.27 16.06 21.98
CA ILE A 253 -4.55 15.27 20.96
C ILE A 253 -4.15 16.15 19.78
N LEU A 254 -5.04 17.03 19.30
CA LEU A 254 -4.73 17.97 18.22
C LEU A 254 -3.57 18.90 18.58
N ARG A 255 -3.55 19.44 19.80
CA ARG A 255 -2.42 20.24 20.31
C ARG A 255 -1.10 19.44 20.29
N LYS A 256 -1.14 18.19 20.73
CA LYS A 256 0.04 17.29 20.72
C LYS A 256 0.48 16.92 19.31
N THR A 257 -0.45 16.77 18.37
CA THR A 257 -0.14 16.56 16.94
C THR A 257 0.51 17.82 16.37
N TRP A 258 -0.10 18.99 16.57
CA TRP A 258 0.42 20.28 16.11
C TRP A 258 1.83 20.56 16.63
N ALA A 259 2.09 20.31 17.92
CA ALA A 259 3.40 20.55 18.53
C ALA A 259 4.54 19.67 17.97
N LYS A 260 4.24 18.61 17.23
CA LYS A 260 5.23 17.76 16.56
C LYS A 260 5.52 18.17 15.13
N MET A 261 4.62 18.92 14.50
CA MET A 261 4.72 19.31 13.11
C MET A 261 5.66 20.51 12.94
N SER A 262 6.29 20.60 11.78
CA SER A 262 7.08 21.76 11.37
C SER A 262 6.17 22.87 10.83
N PRO A 263 6.70 24.09 10.58
CA PRO A 263 5.96 25.14 9.89
C PRO A 263 5.42 24.72 8.51
N VAL A 264 6.14 23.84 7.79
CA VAL A 264 5.66 23.29 6.50
C VAL A 264 4.43 22.43 6.72
N GLY A 265 4.47 21.54 7.71
CA GLY A 265 3.32 20.73 8.09
C GLY A 265 2.14 21.59 8.53
N HIS A 266 2.37 22.64 9.32
CA HIS A 266 1.32 23.57 9.77
C HIS A 266 0.64 24.27 8.60
N ALA A 267 1.41 24.79 7.65
CA ALA A 267 0.87 25.43 6.46
C ALA A 267 -0.04 24.47 5.68
N ALA A 268 0.43 23.25 5.39
CA ALA A 268 -0.37 22.24 4.71
C ALA A 268 -1.62 21.81 5.50
N ALA A 269 -1.54 21.75 6.83
CA ALA A 269 -2.68 21.37 7.67
C ALA A 269 -3.79 22.42 7.66
N LEU A 270 -3.43 23.71 7.57
CA LEU A 270 -4.38 24.82 7.49
C LEU A 270 -5.12 24.89 6.14
N GLU A 271 -4.56 24.27 5.10
CA GLU A 271 -5.20 24.18 3.78
C GLU A 271 -6.17 22.98 3.66
N LEU A 272 -6.24 22.11 4.66
CA LEU A 272 -7.17 20.97 4.63
C LEU A 272 -8.63 21.47 4.66
N PRO A 273 -9.50 20.94 3.79
CA PRO A 273 -10.92 21.29 3.76
C PRO A 273 -11.67 20.63 4.92
N LEU A 274 -11.37 21.06 6.15
CA LEU A 274 -12.05 20.60 7.35
C LEU A 274 -13.35 21.38 7.53
N GLU A 275 -14.44 20.67 7.78
CA GLU A 275 -15.77 21.25 7.95
C GLU A 275 -16.42 20.82 9.28
N GLY A 276 -17.46 21.56 9.69
CA GLY A 276 -18.29 21.23 10.85
C GLY A 276 -17.50 21.04 12.15
N ARG A 277 -17.79 19.96 12.87
CA ARG A 277 -17.16 19.65 14.16
C ARG A 277 -15.63 19.50 14.05
N ALA A 278 -15.13 18.99 12.93
CA ALA A 278 -13.69 18.82 12.73
C ALA A 278 -12.96 20.17 12.71
N ALA A 279 -13.50 21.16 11.98
CA ALA A 279 -12.95 22.51 11.93
C ALA A 279 -13.00 23.22 13.29
N GLN A 280 -14.10 23.07 14.03
CA GLN A 280 -14.27 23.66 15.37
C GLN A 280 -13.22 23.13 16.36
N LEU A 281 -12.96 21.82 16.34
CA LEU A 281 -11.96 21.19 17.22
C LEU A 281 -10.53 21.63 16.89
N VAL A 282 -10.20 21.78 15.61
CA VAL A 282 -8.90 22.33 15.19
C VAL A 282 -8.77 23.79 15.62
N GLY A 283 -9.79 24.62 15.40
CA GLY A 283 -9.79 26.01 15.86
C GLY A 283 -9.59 26.14 17.38
N ALA A 284 -10.29 25.32 18.17
CA ALA A 284 -10.12 25.28 19.62
C ALA A 284 -8.71 24.83 20.05
N ALA A 285 -8.09 23.90 19.31
CA ALA A 285 -6.74 23.45 19.58
C ALA A 285 -5.68 24.51 19.27
N LEU A 286 -5.88 25.34 18.25
CA LEU A 286 -4.94 26.40 17.86
C LEU A 286 -5.07 27.68 18.71
N ALA A 287 -6.21 27.89 19.36
CA ALA A 287 -6.48 29.09 20.14
C ALA A 287 -5.84 29.13 21.55
N GLY A 288 -5.19 28.05 21.99
CA GLY A 288 -4.55 27.98 23.31
C GLY A 288 -3.39 27.01 23.35
#